data_AF-A0A7W8DKP8-F1
#
_entry.id   AF-A0A7W8DKP8-F1
#
_cell.length_a   1.000
_cell.length_b   1.000
_cell.length_c   1.000
_cell.angle_alpha   90.00
_cell.angle_beta   90.00
_cell.angle_gamma   90.00
#
_symmetry.space_group_name_H-M   'P 1'
#
loop_
_entity.id
_entity.type
_entity.pdbx_description
1 polymer ?
#
loop_
_entity_poly.entity_id
_entity_poly.type
_entity_poly.pdbx_seq_one_letter_code
_entity_poly.pdbx_strand_id
1 'polypeptide(L)'
;MEKRRERLFELELGRIGRRKYAEKKLTKAIVLKIEYLKVSGDYCFVECSPEFEDGTDAIPAFLPDMGYIHCLKRIHVGWHVIIDLSRTDVPDPEERARIKKSFPGDFPWELLSPEWKKIFAGGYD
;
A
#
# COMPACT_ATOMS: atom_id res chain seq x y z
N MET A 1 -17.28 -13.61 10.19
CA MET A 1 -16.45 -12.64 10.95
C MET A 1 -15.36 -11.97 10.11
N GLU A 2 -15.03 -12.50 8.93
CA GLU A 2 -13.96 -12.05 8.03
C GLU A 2 -14.28 -10.74 7.28
N LYS A 3 -15.48 -10.65 6.70
CA LYS A 3 -15.98 -9.44 5.98
C LYS A 3 -15.92 -8.13 6.77
N ARG A 4 -16.00 -8.19 8.11
CA ARG A 4 -15.95 -6.98 8.96
C ARG A 4 -14.51 -6.48 9.15
N ARG A 5 -13.51 -7.36 9.01
CA ARG A 5 -12.09 -7.04 9.10
C ARG A 5 -11.56 -6.45 7.80
N GLU A 6 -11.97 -7.00 6.66
CA GLU A 6 -11.67 -6.45 5.32
C GLU A 6 -12.18 -5.02 5.18
N ARG A 7 -13.42 -4.76 5.61
CA ARG A 7 -14.03 -3.42 5.54
C ARG A 7 -13.33 -2.34 6.38
N LEU A 8 -12.73 -2.71 7.52
CA LEU A 8 -11.95 -1.78 8.34
C LEU A 8 -10.59 -1.48 7.68
N PHE A 9 -9.99 -2.48 7.06
CA PHE A 9 -8.77 -2.35 6.26
C PHE A 9 -8.98 -1.40 5.07
N GLU A 10 -10.07 -1.57 4.34
CA GLU A 10 -10.48 -0.72 3.22
C GLU A 10 -10.74 0.74 3.63
N LEU A 11 -11.30 0.97 4.82
CA LEU A 11 -11.59 2.33 5.31
C LEU A 11 -10.33 3.08 5.73
N GLU A 12 -9.37 2.40 6.35
CA GLU A 12 -8.12 3.03 6.81
C GLU A 12 -7.20 3.32 5.62
N LEU A 13 -7.06 2.36 4.71
CA LEU A 13 -6.33 2.52 3.46
C LEU A 13 -7.00 3.53 2.51
N GLY A 14 -8.32 3.48 2.38
CA GLY A 14 -9.09 4.42 1.58
C GLY A 14 -8.99 5.86 2.09
N ARG A 15 -8.70 6.11 3.38
CA ARG A 15 -8.41 7.45 3.89
C ARG A 15 -7.04 7.97 3.47
N ILE A 16 -6.06 7.07 3.37
CA ILE A 16 -4.68 7.38 2.96
C ILE A 16 -4.65 7.71 1.47
N GLY A 17 -5.27 6.88 0.62
CA GLY A 17 -5.37 7.12 -0.82
C GLY A 17 -6.11 8.41 -1.17
N ARG A 18 -7.24 8.70 -0.50
CA ARG A 18 -8.11 9.86 -0.80
C ARG A 18 -7.48 11.23 -0.63
N ARG A 19 -6.49 11.41 0.24
CA ARG A 19 -5.91 12.74 0.53
C ARG A 19 -4.55 12.97 -0.10
N LYS A 20 -3.76 11.91 -0.27
CA LYS A 20 -2.36 12.05 -0.68
C LYS A 20 -2.21 12.12 -2.20
N TYR A 21 -3.10 11.47 -2.96
CA TYR A 21 -2.93 11.25 -4.40
C TYR A 21 -4.07 11.76 -5.27
N ALA A 22 -5.18 12.26 -4.70
CA ALA A 22 -6.30 12.76 -5.48
C ALA A 22 -5.92 14.04 -6.23
N GLU A 23 -5.92 13.98 -7.56
CA GLU A 23 -5.60 15.13 -8.43
C GLU A 23 -6.82 16.03 -8.68
N LYS A 24 -8.02 15.47 -8.47
CA LYS A 24 -9.30 16.15 -8.67
C LYS A 24 -10.23 15.90 -7.49
N LYS A 25 -11.26 16.74 -7.39
CA LYS A 25 -12.34 16.52 -6.43
C LYS A 25 -13.04 15.20 -6.74
N LEU A 26 -12.97 14.27 -5.80
CA LEU A 26 -13.61 12.97 -5.90
C LEU A 26 -15.14 13.14 -5.90
N THR A 27 -15.80 12.51 -6.87
CA THR A 27 -17.27 12.51 -6.99
C THR A 27 -17.92 11.49 -6.07
N LYS A 28 -17.16 10.44 -5.68
CA LYS A 28 -17.58 9.34 -4.81
C LYS A 28 -16.44 8.93 -3.87
N ALA A 29 -16.75 8.13 -2.86
CA ALA A 29 -15.72 7.56 -1.99
C ALA A 29 -14.84 6.58 -2.78
N ILE A 30 -13.53 6.63 -2.51
CA ILE A 30 -12.56 5.65 -3.00
C ILE A 30 -12.43 4.53 -1.96
N VAL A 31 -12.47 3.31 -2.46
CA VAL A 31 -12.11 2.08 -1.77
C VAL A 31 -10.83 1.52 -2.40
N LEU A 32 -9.99 0.83 -1.63
CA LEU A 32 -8.84 0.12 -2.18
C LEU A 32 -9.23 -1.35 -2.32
N LYS A 33 -9.37 -1.81 -3.55
CA LYS A 33 -9.55 -3.22 -3.86
C LYS A 33 -8.21 -3.93 -3.66
N ILE A 34 -8.21 -4.97 -2.84
CA ILE A 34 -7.01 -5.75 -2.54
C ILE A 34 -6.75 -6.69 -3.72
N GLU A 35 -5.62 -6.50 -4.40
CA GLU A 35 -5.17 -7.37 -5.50
C GLU A 35 -4.24 -8.47 -4.97
N TYR A 36 -3.42 -8.13 -3.97
CA TYR A 36 -2.53 -9.07 -3.30
C TYR A 36 -2.43 -8.78 -1.81
N LEU A 37 -2.40 -9.83 -0.99
CA LEU A 37 -2.25 -9.73 0.45
C LEU A 37 -1.36 -10.86 0.96
N LYS A 38 -0.34 -10.50 1.73
CA LYS A 38 0.49 -11.46 2.47
C LYS A 38 0.62 -11.03 3.92
N VAL A 39 0.41 -11.98 4.84
CA VAL A 39 0.44 -11.73 6.29
C VAL A 39 1.48 -12.65 6.94
N SER A 40 2.27 -12.11 7.87
CA SER A 40 3.23 -12.86 8.68
C SER A 40 3.25 -12.28 10.08
N GLY A 41 2.71 -13.04 11.05
CA GLY A 41 2.50 -12.56 12.41
C GLY A 41 1.67 -11.27 12.43
N ASP A 42 2.22 -10.22 13.04
CA ASP A 42 1.62 -8.90 13.14
C ASP A 42 1.94 -7.99 11.96
N TYR A 43 2.55 -8.49 10.90
CA TYR A 43 2.88 -7.71 9.70
C TYR A 43 2.07 -8.14 8.49
N CYS A 44 1.81 -7.18 7.61
CA CYS A 44 1.10 -7.40 6.37
C CYS A 44 1.72 -6.58 5.24
N PHE A 45 1.84 -7.20 4.07
CA PHE A 45 2.12 -6.55 2.80
C PHE A 45 0.84 -6.61 1.96
N VAL A 46 0.43 -5.48 1.38
CA VAL A 46 -0.74 -5.40 0.52
C VAL A 46 -0.42 -4.63 -0.75
N GLU A 47 -0.90 -5.15 -1.87
CA GLU A 47 -1.01 -4.42 -3.14
C GLU A 47 -2.49 -4.25 -3.46
N CYS A 48 -2.85 -3.07 -3.93
CA CYS A 48 -4.24 -2.71 -4.14
C CYS A 48 -4.41 -1.82 -5.36
N SER A 49 -5.66 -1.68 -5.80
CA SER A 49 -6.08 -0.77 -6.84
C SER A 49 -7.18 0.13 -6.27
N PRO A 50 -7.10 1.46 -6.42
CA PRO A 50 -8.18 2.32 -6.01
C PRO A 50 -9.34 2.25 -7.00
N GLU A 51 -10.52 1.99 -6.46
CA GLU A 51 -11.78 2.01 -7.20
C GLU A 51 -12.76 2.95 -6.48
N PHE A 52 -13.76 3.46 -7.17
CA PHE A 52 -14.90 4.05 -6.51
C PHE A 52 -15.71 2.98 -5.77
N GLU A 53 -16.46 3.36 -4.74
CA GLU A 53 -17.28 2.43 -3.94
C GLU A 53 -18.31 1.62 -4.76
N ASP A 54 -18.66 2.09 -5.96
CA ASP A 54 -19.52 1.36 -6.90
C ASP A 54 -18.76 0.39 -7.84
N GLY A 55 -17.45 0.22 -7.63
CA GLY A 55 -16.57 -0.64 -8.43
C GLY A 55 -16.13 -0.02 -9.75
N THR A 56 -16.46 1.25 -10.02
CA THR A 56 -15.92 1.94 -11.20
C THR A 56 -14.48 2.38 -11.00
N ASP A 57 -13.70 2.35 -12.06
CA ASP A 57 -12.27 2.66 -11.99
C ASP A 57 -12.04 4.14 -11.63
N ALA A 58 -11.13 4.38 -10.69
CA ALA A 58 -10.73 5.73 -10.29
C ALA A 58 -9.48 6.23 -11.04
N ILE A 59 -8.77 5.31 -11.69
CA ILE A 59 -7.55 5.58 -12.46
C ILE A 59 -7.89 5.69 -13.96
N PRO A 60 -7.17 6.51 -14.74
CA PRO A 60 -6.26 7.58 -14.30
C PRO A 60 -7.00 8.90 -14.05
N ALA A 61 -8.33 8.92 -14.17
CA ALA A 61 -9.09 10.16 -14.25
C ALA A 61 -9.05 11.00 -12.96
N PHE A 62 -8.92 10.34 -11.80
CA PHE A 62 -8.93 10.96 -10.47
C PHE A 62 -7.69 10.67 -9.63
N LEU A 63 -7.00 9.57 -9.94
CA LEU A 63 -5.83 9.08 -9.22
C LEU A 63 -4.75 8.65 -10.22
N PRO A 64 -3.45 8.79 -9.88
CA PRO A 64 -2.37 8.38 -10.77
C PRO A 64 -2.37 6.87 -11.01
N ASP A 65 -2.01 6.46 -12.22
CA ASP A 65 -1.70 5.07 -12.53
C ASP A 65 -0.32 4.72 -11.94
N MET A 66 -0.33 4.00 -10.81
CA MET A 66 0.85 3.67 -10.05
C MET A 66 0.63 2.40 -9.23
N GLY A 67 1.71 1.76 -8.74
CA GLY A 67 1.55 0.66 -7.80
C GLY A 67 1.09 1.21 -6.44
N TYR A 68 -0.08 0.82 -5.95
CA TYR A 68 -0.53 1.17 -4.59
C TYR A 68 -0.16 0.04 -3.63
N ILE A 69 0.94 0.24 -2.92
CA ILE A 69 1.59 -0.81 -2.13
C ILE A 69 1.82 -0.29 -0.72
N HIS A 70 1.36 -1.05 0.27
CA HIS A 70 1.49 -0.67 1.67
C HIS A 70 2.02 -1.84 2.51
N CYS A 71 2.87 -1.52 3.48
CA CYS A 71 3.19 -2.44 4.57
C CYS A 71 2.48 -1.98 5.83
N LEU A 72 1.83 -2.90 6.51
CA LEU A 72 1.04 -2.65 7.71
C LEU A 72 1.58 -3.45 8.90
N LYS A 73 1.37 -2.91 10.09
CA LYS A 73 1.57 -3.61 11.37
C LYS A 73 0.25 -3.64 12.14
N ARG A 74 -0.04 -4.77 12.76
CA ARG A 74 -1.14 -4.92 13.69
C ARG A 74 -0.74 -4.29 15.02
N ILE A 75 -1.51 -3.29 15.46
CA ILE A 75 -1.36 -2.65 16.77
C ILE A 75 -2.71 -2.77 17.47
N HIS A 76 -2.73 -3.45 18.62
CA HIS A 76 -3.97 -3.85 19.31
C HIS A 76 -4.94 -4.63 18.41
N VAL A 77 -6.07 -4.02 18.02
CA VAL A 77 -7.12 -4.63 17.22
C VAL A 77 -7.14 -4.14 15.76
N GLY A 78 -6.23 -3.24 15.39
CA GLY A 78 -6.22 -2.56 14.09
C GLY A 78 -4.96 -2.82 13.27
N TRP A 79 -5.08 -2.69 11.95
CA TRP A 79 -3.96 -2.70 11.01
C TRP A 79 -3.60 -1.27 10.65
N HIS A 80 -2.34 -0.88 10.84
CA HIS A 80 -1.90 0.47 10.56
C HIS A 80 -0.81 0.44 9.50
N VAL A 81 -0.90 1.34 8.53
CA VAL A 81 0.18 1.54 7.54
C VAL A 81 1.42 2.05 8.26
N ILE A 82 2.50 1.27 8.17
CA ILE A 82 3.81 1.62 8.71
C ILE A 82 4.77 2.09 7.62
N ILE A 83 4.58 1.61 6.38
CA ILE A 83 5.36 2.03 5.20
C ILE A 83 4.40 2.14 4.01
N ASP A 84 4.49 3.25 3.30
CA ASP A 84 3.83 3.46 2.02
C ASP A 84 4.87 3.36 0.91
N LEU A 85 4.73 2.34 0.07
CA LEU A 85 5.61 2.05 -1.06
C LEU A 85 4.98 2.49 -2.39
N SER A 86 3.88 3.24 -2.35
CA SER A 86 3.12 3.56 -3.56
C SER A 86 3.86 4.56 -4.44
N ARG A 87 4.11 4.19 -5.71
CA ARG A 87 4.93 4.99 -6.63
C ARG A 87 4.80 4.58 -8.10
N THR A 88 5.22 5.48 -8.99
CA THR A 88 5.26 5.31 -10.45
C THR A 88 6.64 4.91 -10.99
N ASP A 89 7.69 5.07 -10.19
CA ASP A 89 9.10 4.94 -10.61
C ASP A 89 9.87 3.95 -9.73
N VAL A 90 11.12 3.65 -10.11
CA VAL A 90 12.05 2.86 -9.29
C VAL A 90 12.88 3.81 -8.43
N PRO A 91 12.94 3.63 -7.10
CA PRO A 91 13.71 4.52 -6.22
C PRO A 91 15.21 4.45 -6.49
N ASP A 92 15.86 5.62 -6.42
CA ASP A 92 17.32 5.74 -6.50
C ASP A 92 18.02 5.10 -5.26
N PRO A 93 19.35 4.86 -5.32
CA PRO A 93 20.06 4.21 -4.22
C PRO A 93 19.92 4.89 -2.85
N GLU A 94 19.89 6.22 -2.80
CA GLU A 94 19.76 6.97 -1.56
C GLU A 94 18.35 6.85 -0.98
N GLU A 95 17.33 6.95 -1.83
CA GLU A 95 15.93 6.76 -1.46
C GLU A 95 15.67 5.34 -0.96
N ARG A 96 16.20 4.32 -1.65
CA ARG A 96 16.11 2.93 -1.19
C ARG A 96 16.71 2.75 0.19
N ALA A 97 17.87 3.37 0.45
CA ALA A 97 18.49 3.31 1.78
C ALA A 97 17.63 4.00 2.85
N ARG A 98 16.99 5.14 2.53
CA ARG A 98 16.05 5.82 3.43
C ARG A 98 14.82 4.96 3.71
N ILE A 99 14.20 4.39 2.68
CA ILE A 99 13.02 3.52 2.81
C ILE A 99 13.38 2.30 3.66
N LYS A 100 14.49 1.61 3.38
CA LYS A 100 14.94 0.45 4.18
C LYS A 100 15.09 0.79 5.67
N LYS A 101 15.64 1.95 6.00
CA LYS A 101 15.82 2.40 7.40
C LYS A 101 14.50 2.72 8.11
N SER A 102 13.42 2.99 7.36
CA SER A 102 12.11 3.28 7.94
C SER A 102 11.35 2.02 8.37
N PHE A 103 11.74 0.83 7.89
CA PHE A 103 11.14 -0.42 8.35
C PHE A 103 11.47 -0.69 9.83
N PRO A 104 10.52 -1.24 10.60
CA PRO A 104 10.79 -1.78 11.93
C PRO A 104 11.91 -2.84 11.88
N GLY A 105 12.75 -2.89 12.91
CA GLY A 105 13.89 -3.83 12.96
C GLY A 105 13.49 -5.31 12.95
N ASP A 106 12.26 -5.61 13.38
CA ASP A 106 11.62 -6.93 13.39
C ASP A 106 10.74 -7.19 12.16
N PHE A 107 10.76 -6.31 11.14
CA PHE A 107 9.96 -6.50 9.95
C PHE A 107 10.39 -7.75 9.16
N PRO A 108 9.47 -8.68 8.84
CA PRO A 108 9.80 -9.88 8.10
C PRO A 108 9.97 -9.55 6.60
N TRP A 109 11.22 -9.33 6.17
CA TRP A 109 11.57 -9.02 4.78
C TRP A 109 11.03 -10.02 3.74
N GLU A 110 10.74 -11.25 4.17
CA GLU A 110 10.08 -12.27 3.35
C GLU A 110 8.65 -11.90 2.91
N LEU A 111 8.01 -10.93 3.56
CA LEU A 111 6.70 -10.42 3.18
C LEU A 111 6.71 -9.62 1.88
N LEU A 112 7.80 -8.94 1.57
CA LEU A 112 7.89 -8.11 0.37
C LEU A 112 7.75 -8.97 -0.89
N SER A 113 7.15 -8.38 -1.93
CA SER A 113 7.11 -8.98 -3.25
C SER A 113 8.52 -9.20 -3.82
N PRO A 114 8.72 -10.17 -4.72
CA PRO A 114 10.00 -10.39 -5.39
C PRO A 114 10.57 -9.11 -6.02
N GLU A 115 9.72 -8.27 -6.58
CA GLU A 115 10.04 -7.00 -7.21
C GLU A 115 10.65 -6.03 -6.20
N TRP A 116 10.01 -5.83 -5.04
CA TRP A 116 10.55 -4.97 -3.99
C TRP A 116 11.83 -5.50 -3.37
N LYS A 117 11.95 -6.82 -3.21
CA LYS A 117 13.21 -7.46 -2.78
C LYS A 117 14.34 -7.15 -3.77
N LYS A 118 14.07 -7.26 -5.08
CA LYS A 118 15.03 -6.96 -6.14
C LYS A 118 15.40 -5.49 -6.20
N ILE A 119 14.43 -4.58 -6.09
CA ILE A 119 14.65 -3.12 -6.01
C ILE A 119 15.60 -2.83 -4.86
N PHE A 120 15.30 -3.33 -3.67
CA PHE A 120 16.13 -3.14 -2.49
C PHE A 120 17.53 -3.77 -2.62
N ALA A 121 17.71 -4.82 -3.41
CA ALA A 121 19.01 -5.39 -3.70
C ALA A 121 19.85 -4.58 -4.71
N GLY A 122 19.30 -3.50 -5.31
CA GLY A 122 19.97 -2.72 -6.36
C GLY A 122 19.87 -3.35 -7.74
N GLY A 123 18.88 -4.23 -7.99
CA GLY A 123 18.76 -4.96 -9.25
C GLY A 123 18.32 -4.14 -10.47
N TYR A 124 18.30 -2.81 -10.36
CA TYR A 124 17.90 -1.83 -11.39
C TYR A 124 18.86 -0.63 -11.47
N ASP A 125 20.05 -0.77 -10.88
CA ASP A 125 21.13 0.22 -10.98
C ASP A 125 21.93 0.09 -12.28
#